data_AF-A0A967N9P6-F1
#
_entry.id   AF-A0A967N9P6-F1
#
_cell.length_a   1.000
_cell.length_b   1.000
_cell.length_c   1.000
_cell.angle_alpha   90.00
_cell.angle_beta   90.00
_cell.angle_gamma   90.00
#
_symmetry.space_group_name_H-M   'P 1'
#
loop_
_entity.id
_entity.type
_entity.pdbx_description
1 polymer ?
#
loop_
_entity_poly.entity_id
_entity_poly.type
_entity_poly.pdbx_seq_one_letter_code
_entity_poly.pdbx_strand_id
1 'polypeptide(L)' 'MRRVQDAQGRSWDVVVGRESWGAFVALFVPAGDHGEVRQARLAARGRAEAETEVEALDTQELLTLLARSEPKELA' A
#
# COMPACT_ATOMS: atom_id res chain seq x y z
N MET A 1 -3.16 2.89 9.52
CA MET A 1 -3.50 1.63 8.82
C MET A 1 -4.92 1.81 8.30
N ARG A 2 -5.13 1.60 7.01
CA ARG A 2 -6.44 1.77 6.36
C ARG A 2 -6.87 0.48 5.70
N ARG A 3 -8.17 0.26 5.55
CA ARG A 3 -8.72 -0.92 4.87
C ARG A 3 -9.52 -0.50 3.65
N VAL A 4 -9.26 -1.14 2.52
CA VAL A 4 -10.01 -0.95 1.27
C VAL A 4 -10.45 -2.28 0.68
N GLN A 5 -11.55 -2.29 -0.06
CA GLN A 5 -12.03 -3.48 -0.76
C GLN A 5 -11.94 -3.24 -2.28
N ASP A 6 -11.31 -4.19 -2.99
CA ASP A 6 -11.22 -4.11 -4.45
C ASP A 6 -12.51 -4.57 -5.16
N ALA A 7 -12.56 -4.42 -6.47
CA ALA A 7 -13.71 -4.81 -7.29
C ALA A 7 -13.97 -6.34 -7.33
N GLN A 8 -13.05 -7.16 -6.84
CA GLN A 8 -13.23 -8.61 -6.67
C GLN A 8 -13.72 -8.96 -5.26
N GLY A 9 -13.99 -7.97 -4.42
CA GLY A 9 -14.42 -8.16 -3.03
C GLY A 9 -13.27 -8.49 -2.08
N ARG A 10 -12.01 -8.43 -2.51
CA ARG A 10 -10.86 -8.71 -1.63
C ARG A 10 -10.56 -7.49 -0.78
N SER A 11 -10.40 -7.72 0.51
CA SER A 11 -10.03 -6.70 1.49
C SER A 11 -8.52 -6.59 1.62
N TRP A 12 -8.04 -5.35 1.62
CA TRP A 12 -6.62 -5.00 1.70
C TRP A 12 -6.38 -4.04 2.85
N ASP A 13 -5.42 -4.38 3.69
CA ASP A 13 -4.86 -3.48 4.69
C ASP A 13 -3.69 -2.71 4.07
N VAL A 14 -3.79 -1.39 4.13
CA VAL A 14 -2.79 -0.45 3.61
C VAL A 14 -1.96 0.10 4.76
N VAL A 15 -0.65 -0.13 4.69
CA VAL A 15 0.33 0.33 5.66
C VAL A 15 1.54 0.96 4.97
N VAL A 16 2.21 1.90 5.64
CA VAL A 16 3.43 2.50 5.11
C VAL A 16 4.63 1.59 5.41
N GLY A 17 5.30 1.16 4.34
CA GLY A 17 6.57 0.45 4.37
C GLY A 17 7.74 1.35 4.00
N ARG A 18 8.96 0.83 4.24
CA ARG A 18 10.21 1.45 3.80
C ARG A 18 11.10 0.38 3.19
N GLU A 19 11.54 0.63 1.96
CA GLU A 19 12.49 -0.24 1.26
C GLU A 19 13.93 0.06 1.70
N SER A 20 14.83 -0.91 1.52
CA SER A 20 16.22 -0.85 1.99
C SER A 20 17.02 0.31 1.38
N TRP A 21 16.69 0.74 0.17
CA TRP A 21 17.27 1.92 -0.50
C TRP A 21 16.62 3.24 -0.09
N GLY A 22 15.79 3.25 0.95
CA GLY A 22 15.25 4.45 1.57
C GLY A 22 13.97 5.02 0.95
N ALA A 23 13.34 4.34 -0.02
CA ALA A 23 12.05 4.74 -0.54
C ALA A 23 10.90 4.34 0.40
N PHE A 24 9.87 5.19 0.48
CA PHE A 24 8.61 4.85 1.15
C PHE A 24 7.63 4.22 0.17
N VAL A 25 6.90 3.22 0.64
CA VAL A 25 5.93 2.47 -0.15
C VAL A 25 4.62 2.33 0.61
N ALA A 26 3.50 2.30 -0.11
CA ALA A 26 2.26 1.74 0.40
C ALA A 26 2.33 0.23 0.23
N LEU A 27 2.22 -0.51 1.33
CA LEU A 27 2.10 -1.96 1.37
C LEU A 27 0.63 -2.31 1.44
N PHE A 28 0.18 -3.13 0.50
CA PHE A 28 -1.15 -3.70 0.43
C PHE A 28 -1.08 -5.16 0.88
N VAL A 29 -1.55 -5.40 2.10
CA VAL A 29 -1.58 -6.72 2.72
C VAL A 29 -3.00 -7.28 2.61
N PRO A 30 -3.21 -8.45 2.00
CA PRO A 30 -4.52 -9.10 2.02
C PRO A 30 -4.99 -9.33 3.46
N ALA A 31 -6.22 -8.95 3.79
CA ALA A 31 -6.74 -9.04 5.16
C ALA A 31 -7.12 -10.48 5.60
N GLY A 32 -6.92 -11.48 4.72
CA GLY A 32 -7.12 -12.90 4.99
C GLY A 32 -5.78 -13.67 4.98
N ASP A 33 -5.82 -14.96 5.30
CA ASP A 33 -4.62 -15.69 5.71
C ASP A 33 -3.59 -16.00 4.61
N HIS A 34 -3.94 -15.86 3.33
CA HIS A 34 -3.02 -16.20 2.23
C HIS A 34 -3.22 -15.29 1.02
N GLY A 35 -2.22 -14.46 0.72
CA GLY A 35 -2.15 -13.73 -0.54
C GLY A 35 -0.84 -12.97 -0.70
N GLU A 36 -0.50 -12.66 -1.94
CA GLU A 36 0.69 -11.87 -2.29
C GLU A 36 0.53 -10.44 -1.74
N VAL A 37 1.49 -10.02 -0.92
CA VAL A 37 1.62 -8.62 -0.51
C VAL A 37 2.05 -7.83 -1.73
N ARG A 38 1.40 -6.69 -1.96
CA ARG A 38 1.76 -5.78 -3.05
C ARG A 38 2.30 -4.48 -2.51
N GLN A 39 3.10 -3.78 -3.29
CA GLN A 39 3.66 -2.50 -2.91
C GLN A 39 3.59 -1.47 -4.03
N ALA A 40 3.43 -0.21 -3.67
CA ALA A 40 3.52 0.90 -4.61
C ALA A 40 4.33 2.03 -3.99
N ARG A 41 5.19 2.65 -4.80
CA ARG A 41 6.05 3.75 -4.35
C ARG A 41 5.24 5.00 -4.02
N LEU A 42 5.55 5.61 -2.88
CA LEU A 42 5.02 6.91 -2.47
C LEU A 42 5.97 8.04 -2.88
N ALA A 43 5.43 9.24 -3.02
CA ALA A 43 6.23 10.43 -3.31
C ALA A 43 6.99 10.94 -2.08
N ALA A 44 6.52 10.57 -0.89
CA ALA A 44 7.08 10.97 0.38
C ALA A 44 8.59 10.72 0.55
N ARG A 45 9.25 11.69 1.20
CA ARG A 45 10.68 11.67 1.54
C ARG A 45 10.93 11.31 3.01
N GLY A 46 9.87 11.26 3.81
CA GLY A 46 9.93 10.91 5.23
C GLY A 46 8.73 10.09 5.66
N ARG A 47 8.88 9.40 6.80
CA ARG A 47 7.85 8.51 7.34
C ARG A 47 6.53 9.24 7.62
N ALA A 48 6.60 10.42 8.25
CA ALA A 48 5.42 11.23 8.56
C ALA A 48 4.70 11.74 7.29
N GLU A 49 5.48 12.12 6.27
CA GLU A 49 4.93 12.51 4.96
C GLU A 49 4.25 11.34 4.28
N ALA A 50 4.83 10.14 4.33
CA ALA A 50 4.25 8.93 3.76
C ALA A 50 2.94 8.52 4.44
N GLU A 51 2.88 8.64 5.77
CA GLU A 51 1.64 8.39 6.52
C GLU A 51 0.56 9.40 6.19
N THR A 52 0.94 10.68 6.06
CA THR A 52 0.02 11.75 5.64
C THR A 52 -0.48 11.52 4.22
N GLU A 53 0.41 11.13 3.29
CA GLU A 53 0.07 10.81 1.90
C GLU A 53 -0.97 9.68 1.85
N VAL A 54 -0.72 8.56 2.52
CA VAL A 54 -1.66 7.42 2.56
C VAL A 54 -2.98 7.77 3.25
N GLU A 55 -2.97 8.61 4.27
CA GLU A 55 -4.20 9.04 4.96
C GLU A 55 -5.03 10.00 4.10
N ALA A 56 -4.38 10.82 3.28
CA ALA A 56 -5.04 11.80 2.41
C ALA A 56 -5.73 11.16 1.19
N LEU A 57 -5.26 10.00 0.71
CA LEU A 57 -5.86 9.33 -0.45
C LEU A 57 -7.31 8.92 -0.18
N ASP A 58 -8.22 9.10 -1.11
CA ASP A 58 -9.55 8.49 -0.98
C ASP A 58 -9.52 6.98 -1.33
N THR A 59 -10.65 6.30 -1.17
CA THR A 59 -10.75 4.88 -1.51
C THR A 59 -10.43 4.60 -2.99
N GLN A 60 -10.88 5.45 -3.91
CA GLN A 60 -10.66 5.27 -5.35
C GLN A 60 -9.17 5.46 -5.71
N GLU A 61 -8.51 6.41 -5.07
CA GLU A 61 -7.08 6.65 -5.23
C GLU A 61 -6.25 5.50 -4.66
N LEU A 62 -6.62 4.96 -3.49
CA LEU A 62 -6.00 3.77 -2.93
C LEU A 62 -6.17 2.54 -3.83
N LEU A 63 -7.33 2.36 -4.44
CA LEU A 63 -7.58 1.29 -5.41
C LEU A 63 -6.80 1.50 -6.71
N THR A 64 -6.64 2.74 -7.15
CA THR A 64 -5.80 3.09 -8.31
C THR A 64 -4.33 2.79 -8.02
N LEU A 65 -3.86 3.11 -6.81
CA LEU A 65 -2.51 2.80 -6.36
C LEU A 65 -2.29 1.28 -6.24
N LEU A 66 -3.27 0.54 -5.71
CA LEU A 66 -3.28 -0.92 -5.68
C LEU A 66 -3.22 -1.51 -7.09
N ALA A 67 -3.98 -1.00 -8.05
CA ALA A 67 -3.97 -1.50 -9.43
C ALA A 67 -2.60 -1.32 -10.12
N ARG A 68 -1.82 -0.32 -9.70
CA ARG A 68 -0.46 -0.04 -10.20
C ARG A 68 0.65 -0.65 -9.35
N SER A 69 0.30 -1.31 -8.25
CA SER A 69 1.27 -1.93 -7.34
C SER A 69 1.95 -3.14 -7.97
N GLU A 70 3.16 -3.43 -7.53
CA GLU A 70 3.94 -4.61 -7.89
C GLU A 70 3.94 -5.62 -6.74
N PRO A 71 4.17 -6.93 -7.00
CA PRO A 71 4.46 -7.89 -5.96
C PRO A 71 5.57 -7.41 -5.03
N LYS A 72 5.40 -7.57 -3.71
CA LYS A 72 6.50 -7.39 -2.78
C LYS A 72 7.41 -8.61 -2.87
N GLU A 73 8.58 -8.44 -3.46
CA GLU A 73 9.61 -9.48 -3.37
C GLU A 73 10.09 -9.60 -1.93
N LEU A 74 9.93 -10.78 -1.35
CA LEU A 74 10.51 -11.15 -0.06
C LEU A 74 11.98 -11.46 -0.33
N ALA A 75 12.83 -10.44 -0.24
CA ALA A 75 14.28 -10.61 -0.23
C ALA A 75 14.77 -11.29 1.06
#